data_AF-A0AB36S593-F1
#
_entry.id   AF-A0AB36S593-F1
#
_cell.length_a   1.000
_cell.length_b   1.000
_cell.length_c   1.000
_cell.angle_alpha   90.00
_cell.angle_beta   90.00
_cell.angle_gamma   90.00
#
_symmetry.space_group_name_H-M   'P 1'
#
loop_
_entity.id
_entity.type
_entity.pdbx_description
1 polymer ?
#
loop_
_entity_poly.entity_id
_entity_poly.type
_entity_poly.pdbx_seq_one_letter_code
_entity_poly.pdbx_strand_id
1 'polypeptide(L)'
;MKKLLLASRSEKTTRKNYYIFISTLCGWLIGLGSCHMINAKHHQEQSVEKQITGVLTTTKKETTENETIEEKQDPVSSVIEHFASIDQVTEQSKPDIRQLENTTEHFTTMLVKEKKKVVQSESTINEQSNPLSQPLESRVNNKDDSVTTMWQAAKLNLHSAYLVVEQHSFFEPSNYFTIIHGSDPFPNVSYTNVDTSIPGEQQVRIQVTDSKGLVTTSEFTIMINSIPKITVEQPLLFQKIGQPLDLRKGVFASDNEEGDLTSAIHVETNLDTTVEGEYEVIYTVKDRHGAQHVAHVEIRVVNDAPIISAPVVIEQVINESFNIFNYVEVTDAEDGNIPLNETNIVETNFIPNKEGIYYFKIGNVKDQYGKLAVEKIVEVTITNEAPEIIQADMKVNVFSQLSKEAYLAQVIVSDREDSEKKLTVEVDEDSWSQDQ
;
A
#
# COMPACT_ATOMS: atom_id res chain seq x y z
N MET A 1 12.21 85.86 -10.67
CA MET A 1 11.15 86.20 -11.65
C MET A 1 10.50 84.90 -12.14
N LYS A 2 9.16 84.86 -12.33
CA LYS A 2 8.34 83.81 -13.00
C LYS A 2 8.58 82.33 -12.55
N LYS A 3 7.70 81.76 -11.71
CA LYS A 3 6.43 81.03 -12.04
C LYS A 3 6.66 79.54 -12.39
N LEU A 4 6.27 78.60 -11.52
CA LEU A 4 4.95 77.91 -11.40
C LEU A 4 4.78 76.74 -12.40
N LEU A 5 4.90 75.46 -11.98
CA LEU A 5 3.85 74.40 -11.77
C LEU A 5 4.23 73.15 -12.64
N LEU A 6 3.80 71.89 -12.46
CA LEU A 6 3.04 71.14 -11.43
C LEU A 6 3.27 69.61 -11.61
N ALA A 7 3.22 68.81 -10.53
CA ALA A 7 2.80 67.36 -10.49
C ALA A 7 3.54 66.32 -11.38
N SER A 8 3.51 64.99 -11.15
CA SER A 8 3.33 64.18 -9.93
C SER A 8 3.76 62.72 -10.20
N ARG A 9 4.52 62.12 -9.26
CA ARG A 9 4.57 60.71 -8.75
C ARG A 9 4.09 59.49 -9.61
N SER A 10 4.78 58.36 -9.38
CA SER A 10 4.33 56.93 -9.53
C SER A 10 4.52 56.27 -10.92
N GLU A 11 4.93 55.00 -11.11
CA GLU A 11 5.71 54.01 -10.32
C GLU A 11 6.16 52.79 -11.18
N LYS A 12 7.18 52.06 -10.71
CA LYS A 12 7.42 50.59 -10.72
C LYS A 12 7.37 49.70 -12.01
N THR A 13 8.40 48.84 -12.08
CA THR A 13 8.43 47.42 -12.57
C THR A 13 8.17 47.17 -14.08
N THR A 14 8.64 46.08 -14.73
CA THR A 14 9.06 44.74 -14.26
C THR A 14 10.11 44.12 -15.22
N ARG A 15 10.94 43.15 -14.77
CA ARG A 15 11.72 42.27 -15.66
C ARG A 15 10.89 41.04 -16.09
N LYS A 16 11.10 40.58 -17.33
CA LYS A 16 10.86 39.21 -17.80
C LYS A 16 12.01 38.80 -18.73
N ASN A 17 12.43 37.54 -18.69
CA ASN A 17 12.97 36.81 -19.84
C ASN A 17 12.90 35.30 -19.61
N TYR A 18 12.50 34.59 -20.65
CA TYR A 18 12.44 33.11 -20.76
C TYR A 18 13.84 32.53 -21.05
N TYR A 19 14.05 31.24 -20.79
CA TYR A 19 14.31 30.22 -21.84
C TYR A 19 14.28 28.78 -21.27
N ILE A 20 14.32 27.79 -22.17
CA ILE A 20 13.82 26.41 -21.98
C ILE A 20 14.92 25.35 -22.17
N PHE A 21 14.76 24.22 -21.47
CA PHE A 21 15.35 22.86 -21.63
C PHE A 21 16.20 22.49 -22.87
N ILE A 22 17.20 21.61 -22.68
CA ILE A 22 17.20 20.17 -23.08
C ILE A 22 18.43 19.42 -22.47
N SER A 23 18.43 18.09 -22.52
CA SER A 23 19.12 17.14 -21.61
C SER A 23 20.14 16.16 -22.28
N THR A 24 20.57 15.12 -21.52
CA THR A 24 21.34 13.88 -21.90
C THR A 24 22.88 13.93 -21.89
N LEU A 25 23.67 12.86 -21.59
CA LEU A 25 23.54 11.64 -20.75
C LEU A 25 24.94 10.94 -20.63
N CYS A 26 25.10 9.98 -19.70
CA CYS A 26 26.09 8.86 -19.67
C CYS A 26 27.54 9.07 -19.19
N GLY A 27 28.01 8.10 -18.36
CA GLY A 27 29.43 7.88 -18.02
C GLY A 27 29.66 7.01 -16.77
N TRP A 28 29.76 5.68 -16.92
CA TRP A 28 30.26 4.73 -15.90
C TRP A 28 31.70 4.31 -16.24
N LEU A 29 32.57 4.09 -15.25
CA LEU A 29 33.72 3.17 -15.35
C LEU A 29 34.31 2.82 -13.96
N ILE A 30 35.00 1.68 -13.88
CA ILE A 30 35.32 0.93 -12.64
C ILE A 30 36.82 1.03 -12.30
N GLY A 31 37.19 0.96 -11.01
CA GLY A 31 38.57 0.77 -10.56
C GLY A 31 38.69 0.21 -9.14
N LEU A 32 39.20 -1.02 -8.99
CA LEU A 32 39.49 -1.67 -7.70
C LEU A 32 40.93 -1.37 -7.23
N GLY A 33 41.15 -1.34 -5.91
CA GLY A 33 42.48 -1.31 -5.30
C GLY A 33 42.45 -1.75 -3.84
N SER A 34 43.21 -2.81 -3.49
CA SER A 34 43.26 -3.41 -2.14
C SER A 34 44.62 -3.20 -1.48
N CYS A 35 44.65 -2.82 -0.20
CA CYS A 35 45.76 -3.03 0.75
C CYS A 35 45.24 -2.80 2.20
N HIS A 36 45.07 -3.84 3.02
CA HIS A 36 46.04 -4.33 4.03
C HIS A 36 46.39 -3.37 5.21
N MET A 37 45.63 -3.54 6.31
CA MET A 37 46.09 -3.94 7.67
C MET A 37 47.07 -3.05 8.50
N ILE A 38 46.73 -2.80 9.80
CA ILE A 38 47.57 -2.94 11.04
C ILE A 38 47.11 -1.98 12.20
N ASN A 39 46.79 -2.55 13.39
CA ASN A 39 46.86 -2.02 14.80
C ASN A 39 46.33 -0.61 15.20
N ALA A 40 46.04 -0.27 16.47
CA ALA A 40 45.87 -1.03 17.72
C ALA A 40 45.07 -0.23 18.81
N LYS A 41 44.16 -0.94 19.50
CA LYS A 41 43.95 -1.06 20.97
C LYS A 41 44.19 0.11 21.98
N HIS A 42 43.15 0.31 22.81
CA HIS A 42 43.16 0.55 24.29
C HIS A 42 43.75 1.87 24.85
N HIS A 43 43.46 2.34 26.08
CA HIS A 43 42.89 1.70 27.30
C HIS A 43 42.14 2.72 28.23
N GLN A 44 41.70 2.22 29.40
CA GLN A 44 41.12 2.88 30.60
C GLN A 44 39.59 3.17 30.55
N GLU A 45 38.78 2.90 31.59
CA GLU A 45 39.12 2.52 32.98
C GLU A 45 38.10 1.57 33.67
N GLN A 46 38.48 0.97 34.81
CA GLN A 46 37.69 0.00 35.61
C GLN A 46 37.22 0.62 36.94
N SER A 47 36.14 0.10 37.54
CA SER A 47 35.93 -0.19 39.00
C SER A 47 34.41 -0.38 39.26
N VAL A 48 33.87 -1.62 39.42
CA VAL A 48 33.61 -2.35 40.71
C VAL A 48 32.52 -1.65 41.57
N GLU A 49 31.39 -2.26 42.00
CA GLU A 49 31.22 -3.55 42.72
C GLU A 49 29.77 -4.15 42.76
N LYS A 50 29.66 -5.40 43.29
CA LYS A 50 28.48 -6.24 43.69
C LYS A 50 27.67 -6.94 42.57
N GLN A 51 27.71 -8.27 42.34
CA GLN A 51 27.60 -9.51 43.18
C GLN A 51 26.16 -9.76 43.73
N ILE A 52 25.55 -10.98 43.75
CA ILE A 52 25.99 -12.41 43.80
C ILE A 52 25.08 -13.34 42.92
N THR A 53 25.55 -14.56 42.60
CA THR A 53 24.86 -15.68 41.90
C THR A 53 24.53 -16.88 42.82
N GLY A 54 23.45 -17.64 42.57
CA GLY A 54 23.17 -19.00 43.15
C GLY A 54 21.65 -19.29 43.27
N VAL A 55 20.98 -20.31 42.69
CA VAL A 55 21.18 -21.77 42.45
C VAL A 55 20.45 -22.68 43.48
N LEU A 56 19.42 -23.38 42.97
CA LEU A 56 18.76 -24.65 43.41
C LEU A 56 17.81 -24.76 44.64
N THR A 57 16.61 -25.30 44.34
CA THR A 57 15.81 -26.37 45.02
C THR A 57 14.86 -26.15 46.22
N THR A 58 13.58 -26.49 45.97
CA THR A 58 12.58 -27.23 46.82
C THR A 58 12.33 -26.80 48.28
N THR A 59 11.08 -26.58 48.74
CA THR A 59 10.11 -27.67 49.04
C THR A 59 8.71 -27.14 49.43
N LYS A 60 7.68 -27.79 48.87
CA LYS A 60 6.29 -28.02 49.33
C LYS A 60 5.86 -27.58 50.76
N LYS A 61 4.71 -26.91 50.89
CA LYS A 61 3.68 -27.28 51.90
C LYS A 61 2.24 -26.84 51.53
N GLU A 62 1.26 -27.59 52.04
CA GLU A 62 -0.18 -27.50 51.73
C GLU A 62 -0.93 -26.43 52.54
N THR A 63 -2.23 -26.25 52.23
CA THR A 63 -3.42 -26.28 53.15
C THR A 63 -4.47 -25.22 52.72
N THR A 64 -5.80 -25.42 52.66
CA THR A 64 -6.74 -26.56 52.56
C THR A 64 -8.14 -25.93 52.26
N GLU A 65 -9.10 -26.67 51.68
CA GLU A 65 -10.53 -26.78 52.12
C GLU A 65 -11.57 -27.08 51.00
N ASN A 66 -12.12 -28.29 51.10
CA ASN A 66 -13.56 -28.64 51.14
C ASN A 66 -14.43 -28.71 49.86
N GLU A 67 -14.54 -29.95 49.37
CA GLU A 67 -15.77 -30.78 49.27
C GLU A 67 -17.04 -30.30 48.52
N THR A 68 -17.28 -30.98 47.38
CA THR A 68 -18.43 -31.88 47.10
C THR A 68 -19.86 -31.34 46.95
N ILE A 69 -20.48 -31.62 45.78
CA ILE A 69 -21.86 -32.17 45.61
C ILE A 69 -22.04 -32.77 44.19
N GLU A 70 -23.03 -33.67 44.05
CA GLU A 70 -23.23 -34.71 43.02
C GLU A 70 -23.78 -34.28 41.63
N GLU A 71 -23.25 -34.97 40.61
CA GLU A 71 -23.93 -35.75 39.56
C GLU A 71 -25.30 -35.32 38.95
N LYS A 72 -25.29 -35.12 37.61
CA LYS A 72 -26.28 -35.76 36.71
C LYS A 72 -25.76 -35.95 35.27
N GLN A 73 -26.20 -37.02 34.62
CA GLN A 73 -25.60 -37.60 33.40
C GLN A 73 -26.18 -37.10 32.06
N ASP A 74 -25.28 -36.84 31.09
CA ASP A 74 -25.28 -37.20 29.65
C ASP A 74 -26.44 -36.80 28.68
N PRO A 75 -26.24 -36.88 27.32
CA PRO A 75 -25.01 -37.21 26.58
C PRO A 75 -24.64 -36.34 25.34
N VAL A 76 -23.47 -36.68 24.76
CA VAL A 76 -23.03 -36.62 23.34
C VAL A 76 -21.87 -35.65 22.98
N SER A 77 -20.67 -36.25 23.04
CA SER A 77 -19.54 -36.17 22.08
C SER A 77 -18.81 -34.86 21.74
N SER A 78 -17.62 -34.78 22.35
CA SER A 78 -16.29 -34.79 21.70
C SER A 78 -15.61 -33.48 21.25
N VAL A 79 -14.84 -32.95 22.22
CA VAL A 79 -13.46 -32.45 22.12
C VAL A 79 -13.15 -31.29 21.17
N ILE A 80 -12.81 -30.16 21.79
CA ILE A 80 -12.21 -28.96 21.20
C ILE A 80 -10.79 -28.79 21.77
N GLU A 81 -9.83 -28.44 20.91
CA GLU A 81 -8.56 -27.72 21.14
C GLU A 81 -7.57 -28.15 22.26
N HIS A 82 -6.26 -28.12 21.96
CA HIS A 82 -5.49 -26.91 22.33
C HIS A 82 -4.18 -26.68 21.57
N PHE A 83 -3.93 -25.40 21.32
CA PHE A 83 -2.69 -24.81 20.83
C PHE A 83 -1.67 -24.62 21.98
N ALA A 84 -0.48 -24.14 21.60
CA ALA A 84 0.67 -23.77 22.44
C ALA A 84 1.49 -24.96 22.99
N SER A 85 2.82 -24.99 22.88
CA SER A 85 3.78 -23.93 22.52
C SER A 85 5.05 -24.54 21.90
N ILE A 86 5.81 -23.75 21.14
CA ILE A 86 7.27 -23.59 21.27
C ILE A 86 7.71 -22.42 20.36
N ASP A 87 8.26 -21.38 20.98
CA ASP A 87 9.08 -20.38 20.31
C ASP A 87 10.55 -20.85 20.25
N GLN A 88 11.30 -20.29 19.29
CA GLN A 88 12.74 -20.40 19.00
C GLN A 88 13.16 -21.41 17.90
N VAL A 89 13.53 -20.88 16.73
CA VAL A 89 14.95 -20.71 16.28
C VAL A 89 14.98 -20.00 14.91
N THR A 90 15.96 -19.13 14.74
CA THR A 90 16.24 -18.33 13.53
C THR A 90 16.92 -19.09 12.38
N GLU A 91 16.54 -18.72 11.15
CA GLU A 91 17.29 -18.79 9.87
C GLU A 91 17.87 -20.11 9.31
N GLN A 92 17.96 -20.13 7.97
CA GLN A 92 18.67 -21.08 7.08
C GLN A 92 18.01 -22.45 6.77
N SER A 93 17.19 -22.51 5.72
CA SER A 93 17.61 -23.09 4.42
C SER A 93 16.49 -23.08 3.36
N LYS A 94 16.91 -22.97 2.10
CA LYS A 94 16.06 -22.92 0.90
C LYS A 94 15.58 -24.33 0.54
N PRO A 95 14.31 -24.57 0.15
CA PRO A 95 13.84 -25.92 -0.16
C PRO A 95 14.51 -26.49 -1.42
N ASP A 96 14.86 -27.78 -1.38
CA ASP A 96 15.54 -28.48 -2.46
C ASP A 96 14.56 -28.85 -3.58
N ILE A 97 14.74 -28.22 -4.75
CA ILE A 97 13.89 -28.35 -5.94
C ILE A 97 13.73 -29.81 -6.37
N ARG A 98 14.75 -30.65 -6.13
CA ARG A 98 14.74 -32.09 -6.47
C ARG A 98 13.71 -32.91 -5.68
N GLN A 99 13.21 -32.42 -4.55
CA GLN A 99 12.15 -33.14 -3.82
C GLN A 99 10.75 -32.86 -4.40
N LEU A 100 10.53 -31.72 -5.03
CA LEU A 100 9.26 -31.39 -5.69
C LEU A 100 9.10 -32.14 -7.03
N GLU A 101 10.19 -32.29 -7.79
CA GLU A 101 10.22 -33.05 -9.04
C GLU A 101 9.87 -34.54 -8.79
N ASN A 102 10.55 -35.21 -7.86
CA ASN A 102 10.26 -36.59 -7.47
C ASN A 102 8.82 -36.79 -6.96
N THR A 103 8.26 -35.82 -6.25
CA THR A 103 6.86 -35.89 -5.77
C THR A 103 5.87 -35.80 -6.95
N THR A 104 6.16 -34.96 -7.93
CA THR A 104 5.31 -34.76 -9.12
C THR A 104 5.31 -35.99 -10.04
N GLU A 105 6.47 -36.62 -10.26
CA GLU A 105 6.54 -37.90 -10.98
C GLU A 105 5.79 -39.02 -10.23
N HIS A 106 5.88 -39.07 -8.90
CA HIS A 106 5.18 -40.08 -8.12
C HIS A 106 3.65 -39.96 -8.23
N PHE A 107 3.09 -38.74 -8.11
CA PHE A 107 1.66 -38.50 -8.31
C PHE A 107 1.18 -38.80 -9.74
N THR A 108 1.97 -38.43 -10.75
CA THR A 108 1.66 -38.73 -12.17
C THR A 108 1.62 -40.24 -12.40
N THR A 109 2.55 -40.99 -11.82
CA THR A 109 2.61 -42.45 -11.90
C THR A 109 1.41 -43.12 -11.18
N MET A 110 0.96 -42.56 -10.07
CA MET A 110 -0.22 -43.04 -9.32
C MET A 110 -1.52 -42.85 -10.11
N LEU A 111 -1.72 -41.67 -10.72
CA LEU A 111 -2.88 -41.37 -11.57
C LEU A 111 -2.96 -42.27 -12.82
N VAL A 112 -1.84 -42.58 -13.45
CA VAL A 112 -1.78 -43.54 -14.56
C VAL A 112 -2.14 -44.95 -14.09
N LYS A 113 -1.78 -45.33 -12.87
CA LYS A 113 -2.05 -46.65 -12.29
C LYS A 113 -3.52 -46.82 -11.87
N GLU A 114 -4.17 -45.77 -11.37
CA GLU A 114 -5.62 -45.78 -11.14
C GLU A 114 -6.43 -45.84 -12.43
N LYS A 115 -6.11 -45.02 -13.44
CA LYS A 115 -6.79 -45.09 -14.76
C LYS A 115 -6.67 -46.47 -15.40
N LYS A 116 -5.57 -47.20 -15.18
CA LYS A 116 -5.42 -48.60 -15.66
C LYS A 116 -6.24 -49.61 -14.86
N LYS A 117 -6.63 -49.29 -13.62
CA LYS A 117 -7.41 -50.16 -12.73
C LYS A 117 -8.92 -50.08 -13.01
N VAL A 118 -9.40 -48.93 -13.48
CA VAL A 118 -10.82 -48.72 -13.87
C VAL A 118 -11.20 -49.47 -15.16
N VAL A 119 -10.23 -49.81 -16.02
CA VAL A 119 -10.46 -50.52 -17.30
C VAL A 119 -10.50 -52.06 -17.15
N GLN A 120 -10.29 -52.60 -15.94
CA GLN A 120 -10.35 -54.05 -15.66
C GLN A 120 -11.42 -54.44 -14.63
N SER A 121 -12.66 -53.95 -14.81
CA SER A 121 -13.79 -54.46 -14.02
C SER A 121 -15.15 -54.31 -14.72
N GLU A 122 -15.32 -54.84 -15.95
CA GLU A 122 -16.67 -55.09 -16.50
C GLU A 122 -16.70 -56.17 -17.58
N SER A 123 -16.73 -57.44 -17.16
CA SER A 123 -17.23 -58.57 -17.97
C SER A 123 -17.44 -59.82 -17.10
N THR A 124 -18.67 -60.33 -16.98
CA THR A 124 -19.11 -61.76 -16.96
C THR A 124 -20.61 -61.82 -16.59
N ILE A 125 -21.30 -62.93 -16.95
CA ILE A 125 -22.71 -63.29 -16.65
C ILE A 125 -23.70 -62.68 -17.67
N ASN A 126 -24.51 -63.43 -18.44
CA ASN A 126 -24.77 -64.88 -18.50
C ASN A 126 -25.23 -65.31 -19.92
N GLU A 127 -24.89 -66.52 -20.35
CA GLU A 127 -25.69 -67.29 -21.32
C GLU A 127 -25.65 -68.78 -20.96
N GLN A 128 -26.80 -69.45 -21.00
CA GLN A 128 -26.89 -70.86 -20.60
C GLN A 128 -27.83 -71.68 -21.52
N SER A 129 -27.24 -72.70 -22.14
CA SER A 129 -27.82 -73.98 -22.58
C SER A 129 -28.71 -74.12 -23.86
N ASN A 130 -28.04 -74.61 -24.93
CA ASN A 130 -28.20 -75.98 -25.51
C ASN A 130 -29.40 -76.28 -26.49
N PRO A 131 -29.36 -77.39 -27.28
CA PRO A 131 -28.58 -77.56 -28.53
C PRO A 131 -29.39 -78.18 -29.72
N LEU A 132 -28.77 -78.38 -30.91
CA LEU A 132 -28.70 -79.70 -31.60
C LEU A 132 -27.81 -79.76 -32.88
N SER A 133 -26.92 -80.77 -32.91
CA SER A 133 -26.54 -81.66 -34.04
C SER A 133 -26.05 -81.21 -35.45
N GLN A 134 -24.74 -81.42 -35.64
CA GLN A 134 -24.08 -82.19 -36.74
C GLN A 134 -23.79 -81.58 -38.14
N PRO A 135 -22.74 -82.10 -38.85
CA PRO A 135 -21.96 -81.31 -39.81
C PRO A 135 -22.15 -81.70 -41.28
N LEU A 136 -21.71 -80.83 -42.20
CA LEU A 136 -21.46 -81.17 -43.60
C LEU A 136 -20.12 -80.62 -44.08
N GLU A 137 -19.36 -81.49 -44.75
CA GLU A 137 -18.03 -81.20 -45.29
C GLU A 137 -18.07 -80.36 -46.57
N SER A 138 -16.87 -79.85 -46.90
CA SER A 138 -16.47 -79.14 -48.11
C SER A 138 -17.25 -79.48 -49.40
N ARG A 139 -17.55 -78.43 -50.17
CA ARG A 139 -17.52 -78.51 -51.63
C ARG A 139 -16.80 -77.31 -52.23
N VAL A 140 -15.58 -77.54 -52.69
CA VAL A 140 -14.87 -76.63 -53.58
C VAL A 140 -15.72 -76.43 -54.84
N ASN A 141 -15.90 -75.18 -55.24
CA ASN A 141 -16.28 -74.83 -56.61
C ASN A 141 -15.68 -73.47 -56.96
N ASN A 142 -14.77 -73.48 -57.92
CA ASN A 142 -14.27 -72.25 -58.53
C ASN A 142 -15.42 -71.50 -59.19
N LYS A 143 -15.50 -70.19 -58.91
CA LYS A 143 -15.89 -69.23 -59.94
C LYS A 143 -14.86 -68.11 -59.99
N ASP A 144 -14.27 -68.01 -61.16
CA ASP A 144 -13.47 -66.89 -61.63
C ASP A 144 -14.43 -65.73 -61.94
N ASP A 145 -14.90 -65.05 -60.90
CA ASP A 145 -15.52 -63.73 -61.01
C ASP A 145 -14.43 -62.71 -60.67
N SER A 146 -13.79 -62.16 -61.71
CA SER A 146 -12.84 -61.05 -61.59
C SER A 146 -13.57 -59.75 -61.23
N VAL A 147 -14.12 -59.71 -60.02
CA VAL A 147 -14.57 -58.48 -59.38
C VAL A 147 -13.34 -57.59 -59.27
N THR A 148 -13.25 -56.63 -60.19
CA THR A 148 -12.32 -55.51 -60.06
C THR A 148 -12.86 -54.65 -58.92
N THR A 149 -12.53 -55.02 -57.68
CA THR A 149 -12.83 -54.25 -56.48
C THR A 149 -12.21 -52.88 -56.69
N MET A 150 -13.04 -51.88 -57.01
CA MET A 150 -12.54 -50.54 -57.28
C MET A 150 -11.82 -50.04 -56.03
N TRP A 151 -10.56 -49.67 -56.21
CA TRP A 151 -9.69 -49.25 -55.12
C TRP A 151 -10.29 -48.03 -54.42
N GLN A 152 -10.48 -48.13 -53.10
CA GLN A 152 -11.12 -47.10 -52.29
C GLN A 152 -10.05 -46.31 -51.53
N ALA A 153 -10.07 -44.98 -51.70
CA ALA A 153 -9.24 -44.09 -50.89
C ALA A 153 -9.68 -44.11 -49.41
N ALA A 154 -8.76 -43.81 -48.50
CA ALA A 154 -9.07 -43.62 -47.09
C ALA A 154 -10.00 -42.40 -46.89
N LYS A 155 -10.81 -42.41 -45.83
CA LYS A 155 -11.65 -41.27 -45.43
C LYS A 155 -11.16 -40.70 -44.10
N LEU A 156 -11.22 -39.38 -43.97
CA LEU A 156 -10.96 -38.67 -42.73
C LEU A 156 -12.28 -38.36 -42.03
N ASN A 157 -12.29 -38.51 -40.70
CA ASN A 157 -13.39 -38.09 -39.84
C ASN A 157 -12.82 -37.20 -38.73
N LEU A 158 -13.20 -35.93 -38.71
CA LEU A 158 -12.74 -34.97 -37.70
C LEU A 158 -13.60 -35.06 -36.44
N HIS A 159 -13.00 -34.93 -35.26
CA HIS A 159 -13.74 -34.84 -34.00
C HIS A 159 -14.43 -33.47 -33.82
N SER A 160 -13.88 -32.41 -34.44
CA SER A 160 -14.51 -31.09 -34.55
C SER A 160 -13.98 -30.36 -35.80
N ALA A 161 -14.76 -29.41 -36.32
CA ALA A 161 -14.33 -28.48 -37.38
C ALA A 161 -13.66 -27.20 -36.82
N TYR A 162 -13.82 -26.93 -35.53
CA TYR A 162 -13.24 -25.79 -34.82
C TYR A 162 -12.79 -26.20 -33.42
N LEU A 163 -11.59 -25.78 -33.01
CA LEU A 163 -11.04 -26.02 -31.67
C LEU A 163 -10.50 -24.72 -31.09
N VAL A 164 -10.63 -24.55 -29.77
CA VAL A 164 -9.89 -23.53 -29.01
C VAL A 164 -8.77 -24.23 -28.25
N VAL A 165 -7.57 -23.67 -28.30
CA VAL A 165 -6.34 -24.24 -27.72
C VAL A 165 -5.64 -23.13 -26.94
N GLU A 166 -5.27 -23.37 -25.69
CA GLU A 166 -4.56 -22.38 -24.88
C GLU A 166 -3.16 -22.12 -25.44
N GLN A 167 -2.72 -20.85 -25.46
CA GLN A 167 -1.38 -20.49 -25.91
C GLN A 167 -0.29 -21.24 -25.10
N HIS A 168 0.75 -21.70 -25.79
CA HIS A 168 1.84 -22.55 -25.27
C HIS A 168 1.42 -23.93 -24.73
N SER A 169 0.16 -24.32 -24.84
CA SER A 169 -0.27 -25.68 -24.50
C SER A 169 0.28 -26.72 -25.49
N PHE A 170 0.40 -27.97 -25.05
CA PHE A 170 0.77 -29.07 -25.93
C PHE A 170 -0.40 -29.45 -26.83
N PHE A 171 -0.20 -29.38 -28.15
CA PHE A 171 -1.18 -29.74 -29.16
C PHE A 171 -0.64 -30.83 -30.09
N GLU A 172 -1.36 -31.95 -30.19
CA GLU A 172 -1.02 -33.08 -31.05
C GLU A 172 -2.20 -33.32 -32.04
N PRO A 173 -2.07 -32.94 -33.33
CA PRO A 173 -3.14 -33.03 -34.31
C PRO A 173 -3.76 -34.43 -34.44
N SER A 174 -2.97 -35.50 -34.25
CA SER A 174 -3.45 -36.88 -34.36
C SER A 174 -4.54 -37.27 -33.36
N ASN A 175 -4.74 -36.50 -32.28
CA ASN A 175 -5.81 -36.72 -31.30
C ASN A 175 -7.20 -36.26 -31.80
N TYR A 176 -7.27 -35.45 -32.87
CA TYR A 176 -8.48 -34.74 -33.29
C TYR A 176 -9.14 -35.29 -34.57
N PHE A 177 -8.62 -36.38 -35.12
CA PHE A 177 -9.21 -37.07 -36.26
C PHE A 177 -9.08 -38.59 -36.16
N THR A 178 -9.93 -39.29 -36.90
CA THR A 178 -9.82 -40.74 -37.15
C THR A 178 -9.72 -40.99 -38.65
N ILE A 179 -8.95 -42.02 -39.01
CA ILE A 179 -8.82 -42.50 -40.39
C ILE A 179 -9.68 -43.75 -40.54
N ILE A 180 -10.64 -43.69 -41.46
CA ILE A 180 -11.35 -44.88 -41.93
C ILE A 180 -10.55 -45.40 -43.13
N HIS A 181 -9.86 -46.52 -42.92
CA HIS A 181 -9.04 -47.16 -43.95
C HIS A 181 -9.88 -47.56 -45.16
N GLY A 182 -9.33 -47.30 -46.35
CA GLY A 182 -9.90 -47.73 -47.62
C GLY A 182 -9.35 -49.11 -48.01
N SER A 183 -8.90 -49.25 -49.25
CA SER A 183 -8.20 -50.45 -49.73
C SER A 183 -6.76 -50.59 -49.20
N ASP A 184 -6.23 -49.55 -48.54
CA ASP A 184 -4.88 -49.56 -47.94
C ASP A 184 -4.92 -49.68 -46.40
N PRO A 185 -4.33 -50.74 -45.82
CA PRO A 185 -4.22 -50.88 -44.36
C PRO A 185 -3.17 -49.95 -43.72
N PHE A 186 -2.21 -49.40 -44.46
CA PHE A 186 -1.10 -48.59 -43.92
C PHE A 186 -0.85 -47.31 -44.76
N PRO A 187 -1.84 -46.43 -44.92
CA PRO A 187 -1.66 -45.18 -45.65
C PRO A 187 -0.69 -44.25 -44.91
N ASN A 188 0.07 -43.45 -45.67
CA ASN A 188 0.92 -42.42 -45.09
C ASN A 188 0.07 -41.23 -44.62
N VAL A 189 0.36 -40.72 -43.43
CA VAL A 189 -0.37 -39.60 -42.81
C VAL A 189 0.61 -38.46 -42.56
N SER A 190 0.23 -37.25 -42.95
CA SER A 190 0.95 -36.03 -42.66
C SER A 190 -0.04 -34.91 -42.28
N TYR A 191 0.42 -33.95 -41.50
CA TYR A 191 -0.38 -32.82 -41.06
C TYR A 191 0.46 -31.56 -40.91
N THR A 192 -0.19 -30.39 -41.02
CA THR A 192 0.44 -29.09 -40.74
C THR A 192 0.92 -29.06 -39.27
N ASN A 193 2.17 -28.63 -39.04
CA ASN A 193 2.64 -28.35 -37.69
C ASN A 193 1.98 -27.08 -37.17
N VAL A 194 1.45 -27.15 -35.94
CA VAL A 194 0.85 -26.03 -35.23
C VAL A 194 1.87 -25.41 -34.29
N ASP A 195 1.92 -24.08 -34.26
CA ASP A 195 2.74 -23.36 -33.29
C ASP A 195 1.83 -22.70 -32.26
N THR A 196 1.66 -23.34 -31.10
CA THR A 196 0.80 -22.82 -30.02
C THR A 196 1.39 -21.59 -29.33
N SER A 197 2.62 -21.16 -29.66
CA SER A 197 3.14 -19.86 -29.18
C SER A 197 2.56 -18.67 -29.93
N ILE A 198 1.99 -18.90 -31.14
CA ILE A 198 1.42 -17.84 -31.99
C ILE A 198 -0.09 -17.74 -31.74
N PRO A 199 -0.58 -16.67 -31.08
CA PRO A 199 -2.01 -16.45 -30.85
C PRO A 199 -2.78 -16.22 -32.16
N GLY A 200 -4.08 -16.52 -32.17
CA GLY A 200 -4.94 -16.32 -33.34
C GLY A 200 -5.34 -17.59 -34.10
N GLU A 201 -5.99 -17.40 -35.26
CA GLU A 201 -6.49 -18.50 -36.09
C GLU A 201 -5.37 -19.17 -36.90
N GLN A 202 -5.30 -20.50 -36.82
CA GLN A 202 -4.40 -21.32 -37.64
C GLN A 202 -5.20 -22.40 -38.37
N GLN A 203 -4.79 -22.73 -39.61
CA GLN A 203 -5.41 -23.79 -40.41
C GLN A 203 -4.58 -25.07 -40.33
N VAL A 204 -5.21 -26.17 -39.91
CA VAL A 204 -4.58 -27.48 -39.86
C VAL A 204 -5.08 -28.31 -41.04
N ARG A 205 -4.18 -28.60 -42.00
CA ARG A 205 -4.44 -29.57 -43.07
C ARG A 205 -3.94 -30.94 -42.62
N ILE A 206 -4.80 -31.95 -42.75
CA ILE A 206 -4.45 -33.36 -42.66
C ILE A 206 -4.44 -33.93 -44.08
N GLN A 207 -3.40 -34.69 -44.43
CA GLN A 207 -3.28 -35.38 -45.71
C GLN A 207 -3.00 -36.86 -45.48
N VAL A 208 -3.89 -37.72 -45.98
CA VAL A 208 -3.72 -39.17 -46.02
C VAL A 208 -3.44 -39.59 -47.45
N THR A 209 -2.30 -40.24 -47.70
CA THR A 209 -1.86 -40.69 -49.02
C THR A 209 -1.71 -42.22 -49.01
N ASP A 210 -2.40 -42.91 -49.91
CA ASP A 210 -2.30 -44.37 -50.02
C ASP A 210 -1.14 -44.83 -50.92
N SER A 211 -0.87 -46.13 -50.90
CA SER A 211 0.17 -46.80 -51.70
C SER A 211 -0.10 -46.82 -53.22
N LYS A 212 -1.25 -46.32 -53.68
CA LYS A 212 -1.52 -46.04 -55.10
C LYS A 212 -1.41 -44.55 -55.44
N GLY A 213 -1.09 -43.71 -54.46
CA GLY A 213 -0.95 -42.27 -54.61
C GLY A 213 -2.29 -41.52 -54.63
N LEU A 214 -3.40 -42.14 -54.22
CA LEU A 214 -4.62 -41.38 -53.96
C LEU A 214 -4.46 -40.60 -52.66
N VAL A 215 -4.95 -39.36 -52.67
CA VAL A 215 -4.82 -38.42 -51.57
C VAL A 215 -6.21 -37.99 -51.09
N THR A 216 -6.45 -38.13 -49.79
CA THR A 216 -7.60 -37.54 -49.09
C THR A 216 -7.10 -36.45 -48.15
N THR A 217 -7.61 -35.24 -48.30
CA THR A 217 -7.32 -34.10 -47.43
C THR A 217 -8.54 -33.69 -46.62
N SER A 218 -8.31 -33.24 -45.38
CA SER A 218 -9.30 -32.53 -44.58
C SER A 218 -8.64 -31.32 -43.93
N GLU A 219 -9.39 -30.24 -43.75
CA GLU A 219 -8.91 -29.01 -43.11
C GLU A 219 -9.84 -28.67 -41.95
N PHE A 220 -9.27 -28.12 -40.87
CA PHE A 220 -10.02 -27.53 -39.77
C PHE A 220 -9.28 -26.33 -39.20
N THR A 221 -10.03 -25.44 -38.59
CA THR A 221 -9.49 -24.21 -37.99
C THR A 221 -9.29 -24.41 -36.50
N ILE A 222 -8.16 -23.94 -35.98
CA ILE A 222 -7.93 -23.82 -34.55
C ILE A 222 -7.75 -22.36 -34.19
N MET A 223 -8.28 -21.98 -33.04
CA MET A 223 -8.03 -20.72 -32.37
C MET A 223 -7.03 -21.00 -31.27
N ILE A 224 -5.77 -20.58 -31.45
CA ILE A 224 -4.89 -20.39 -30.30
C ILE A 224 -5.46 -19.18 -29.54
N ASN A 225 -5.62 -19.31 -28.23
CA ASN A 225 -6.16 -18.28 -27.36
C ASN A 225 -5.12 -17.88 -26.30
N SER A 226 -4.69 -16.63 -26.31
CA SER A 226 -3.82 -16.06 -25.29
C SER A 226 -4.60 -15.65 -24.03
N ILE A 227 -3.89 -15.14 -23.03
CA ILE A 227 -4.52 -14.58 -21.83
C ILE A 227 -4.55 -13.05 -22.01
N PRO A 228 -5.71 -12.38 -21.83
CA PRO A 228 -5.79 -10.94 -21.95
C PRO A 228 -4.86 -10.25 -20.94
N LYS A 229 -4.40 -9.04 -21.22
CA LYS A 229 -3.46 -8.32 -20.34
C LYS A 229 -4.06 -7.01 -19.84
N ILE A 230 -4.14 -6.86 -18.52
CA ILE A 230 -4.41 -5.56 -17.89
C ILE A 230 -3.10 -4.77 -17.81
N THR A 231 -3.18 -3.46 -18.06
CA THR A 231 -2.09 -2.51 -17.87
C THR A 231 -2.62 -1.35 -17.03
N VAL A 232 -1.96 -1.09 -15.90
CA VAL A 232 -2.25 0.02 -14.99
C VAL A 232 -1.07 0.99 -15.05
N GLU A 233 -1.30 2.24 -15.46
CA GLU A 233 -0.22 3.23 -15.61
C GLU A 233 0.36 3.69 -14.25
N GLN A 234 -0.43 3.63 -13.17
CA GLN A 234 -0.05 4.05 -11.83
C GLN A 234 -0.56 3.03 -10.78
N PRO A 235 0.24 1.98 -10.44
CA PRO A 235 -0.19 0.88 -9.58
C PRO A 235 -0.19 1.18 -8.07
N LEU A 236 0.28 2.37 -7.67
CA LEU A 236 0.27 2.88 -6.30
C LEU A 236 -0.29 4.29 -6.33
N LEU A 237 -1.47 4.50 -5.73
CA LEU A 237 -2.18 5.77 -5.77
C LEU A 237 -2.34 6.34 -4.35
N PHE A 238 -1.67 7.45 -4.08
CA PHE A 238 -1.90 8.25 -2.88
C PHE A 238 -3.15 9.11 -3.11
N GLN A 239 -4.23 8.77 -2.43
CA GLN A 239 -5.52 9.44 -2.54
C GLN A 239 -5.70 10.38 -1.34
N LYS A 240 -5.82 11.69 -1.56
CA LYS A 240 -6.25 12.58 -0.47
C LYS A 240 -7.71 12.30 -0.12
N ILE A 241 -8.00 12.23 1.18
CA ILE A 241 -9.35 12.06 1.72
C ILE A 241 -10.30 13.14 1.15
N GLY A 242 -11.55 12.78 0.89
CA GLY A 242 -12.57 13.69 0.34
C GLY A 242 -12.37 14.15 -1.13
N GLN A 243 -11.21 13.91 -1.75
CA GLN A 243 -10.97 14.24 -3.15
C GLN A 243 -11.56 13.18 -4.11
N PRO A 244 -12.06 13.57 -5.30
CA PRO A 244 -12.66 12.64 -6.25
C PRO A 244 -11.60 11.72 -6.89
N LEU A 245 -11.96 10.45 -7.07
CA LEU A 245 -11.13 9.40 -7.66
C LEU A 245 -11.90 8.65 -8.76
N ASP A 246 -11.23 8.39 -9.89
CA ASP A 246 -11.73 7.54 -10.97
C ASP A 246 -10.83 6.31 -11.10
N LEU A 247 -11.34 5.16 -10.65
CA LEU A 247 -10.64 3.87 -10.69
C LEU A 247 -10.40 3.34 -12.11
N ARG A 248 -11.08 3.86 -13.15
CA ARG A 248 -10.87 3.40 -14.53
C ARG A 248 -9.83 4.23 -15.28
N LYS A 249 -9.36 5.33 -14.70
CA LYS A 249 -8.40 6.23 -15.33
C LYS A 249 -7.00 5.62 -15.36
N GLY A 250 -6.45 5.45 -16.56
CA GLY A 250 -5.12 4.84 -16.75
C GLY A 250 -5.11 3.32 -16.55
N VAL A 251 -6.28 2.67 -16.58
CA VAL A 251 -6.44 1.22 -16.56
C VAL A 251 -6.95 0.76 -17.92
N PHE A 252 -6.16 -0.08 -18.59
CA PHE A 252 -6.43 -0.60 -19.93
C PHE A 252 -6.38 -2.12 -19.93
N ALA A 253 -7.07 -2.76 -20.87
CA ALA A 253 -6.92 -4.19 -21.11
C ALA A 253 -6.87 -4.48 -22.61
N SER A 254 -5.98 -5.39 -23.01
CA SER A 254 -5.83 -5.81 -24.40
C SER A 254 -5.51 -7.29 -24.52
N ASP A 255 -6.06 -7.92 -25.55
CA ASP A 255 -5.83 -9.30 -25.93
C ASP A 255 -5.28 -9.39 -27.37
N ASN A 256 -4.55 -10.44 -27.72
CA ASN A 256 -3.94 -10.56 -29.06
C ASN A 256 -4.99 -10.92 -30.13
N GLU A 257 -6.05 -11.65 -29.77
CA GLU A 257 -7.09 -12.17 -30.65
C GLU A 257 -8.40 -11.35 -30.59
N GLU A 258 -8.64 -10.62 -29.51
CA GLU A 258 -9.81 -9.75 -29.35
C GLU A 258 -9.51 -8.25 -29.51
N GLY A 259 -8.26 -7.81 -29.32
CA GLY A 259 -7.88 -6.41 -29.35
C GLY A 259 -8.18 -5.69 -28.02
N ASP A 260 -8.83 -4.52 -28.06
CA ASP A 260 -9.11 -3.72 -26.86
C ASP A 260 -10.28 -4.30 -26.04
N LEU A 261 -9.97 -4.69 -24.79
CA LEU A 261 -10.92 -5.22 -23.81
C LEU A 261 -11.12 -4.26 -22.61
N THR A 262 -10.66 -3.01 -22.70
CA THR A 262 -10.73 -2.03 -21.61
C THR A 262 -12.17 -1.80 -21.10
N SER A 263 -13.16 -1.89 -21.97
CA SER A 263 -14.58 -1.81 -21.57
C SER A 263 -15.08 -3.03 -20.79
N ALA A 264 -14.44 -4.20 -20.93
CA ALA A 264 -14.81 -5.46 -20.28
C ALA A 264 -14.15 -5.66 -18.90
N ILE A 265 -13.31 -4.71 -18.45
CA ILE A 265 -12.71 -4.74 -17.10
C ILE A 265 -13.80 -4.61 -16.03
N HIS A 266 -13.89 -5.63 -15.17
CA HIS A 266 -14.61 -5.59 -13.91
C HIS A 266 -13.70 -5.03 -12.80
N VAL A 267 -14.29 -4.31 -11.84
CA VAL A 267 -13.57 -3.65 -10.74
C VAL A 267 -14.26 -4.01 -9.43
N GLU A 268 -13.51 -4.62 -8.51
CA GLU A 268 -13.96 -4.97 -7.17
C GLU A 268 -13.07 -4.25 -6.13
N THR A 269 -13.66 -3.63 -5.12
CA THR A 269 -12.91 -2.95 -4.04
C THR A 269 -13.80 -2.69 -2.82
N ASN A 270 -13.17 -2.55 -1.66
CA ASN A 270 -13.75 -2.05 -0.41
C ASN A 270 -13.33 -0.59 -0.10
N LEU A 271 -12.77 0.13 -1.08
CA LEU A 271 -12.24 1.49 -0.93
C LEU A 271 -13.27 2.46 -0.35
N ASP A 272 -12.89 3.11 0.76
CA ASP A 272 -13.60 4.24 1.36
C ASP A 272 -12.70 5.48 1.32
N THR A 273 -13.02 6.45 0.46
CA THR A 273 -12.25 7.70 0.32
C THR A 273 -12.54 8.73 1.43
N THR A 274 -13.27 8.35 2.48
CA THR A 274 -13.58 9.16 3.67
C THR A 274 -12.91 8.66 4.94
N VAL A 275 -12.05 7.64 4.84
CA VAL A 275 -11.29 7.07 5.96
C VAL A 275 -9.83 6.91 5.54
N GLU A 276 -8.90 7.35 6.39
CA GLU A 276 -7.46 7.15 6.16
C GLU A 276 -7.09 5.65 6.30
N GLY A 277 -6.40 5.09 5.30
CA GLY A 277 -6.11 3.66 5.27
C GLY A 277 -5.50 3.17 3.95
N GLU A 278 -5.14 1.89 3.91
CA GLU A 278 -4.66 1.18 2.72
C GLU A 278 -5.76 0.23 2.24
N TYR A 279 -6.07 0.28 0.94
CA TYR A 279 -7.21 -0.39 0.31
C TYR A 279 -6.78 -1.10 -0.97
N GLU A 280 -7.39 -2.25 -1.24
CA GLU A 280 -7.13 -3.04 -2.44
C GLU A 280 -8.20 -2.78 -3.50
N VAL A 281 -7.76 -2.62 -4.76
CA VAL A 281 -8.63 -2.61 -5.94
C VAL A 281 -8.21 -3.76 -6.85
N ILE A 282 -9.17 -4.63 -7.13
CA ILE A 282 -9.00 -5.83 -7.96
C ILE A 282 -9.63 -5.56 -9.32
N TYR A 283 -8.81 -5.53 -10.36
CA TYR A 283 -9.24 -5.42 -11.74
C TYR A 283 -9.23 -6.81 -12.38
N THR A 284 -10.35 -7.23 -12.95
CA THR A 284 -10.47 -8.52 -13.66
C THR A 284 -10.92 -8.29 -15.10
N VAL A 285 -10.27 -8.92 -16.06
CA VAL A 285 -10.71 -8.97 -17.45
C VAL A 285 -10.73 -10.41 -17.94
N LYS A 286 -11.71 -10.74 -18.76
CA LYS A 286 -11.92 -12.09 -19.31
C LYS A 286 -12.29 -11.98 -20.78
N ASP A 287 -11.68 -12.83 -21.60
CA ASP A 287 -11.97 -12.91 -23.04
C ASP A 287 -13.25 -13.73 -23.34
N ARG A 288 -13.67 -13.78 -24.61
CA ARG A 288 -14.84 -14.58 -25.04
C ARG A 288 -14.69 -16.10 -24.87
N HIS A 289 -13.47 -16.61 -24.77
CA HIS A 289 -13.13 -18.04 -24.81
C HIS A 289 -12.90 -18.63 -23.42
N GLY A 290 -12.71 -17.80 -22.41
CA GLY A 290 -12.68 -18.15 -21.00
C GLY A 290 -11.41 -17.73 -20.24
N ALA A 291 -10.35 -17.29 -20.92
CA ALA A 291 -9.11 -16.93 -20.25
C ALA A 291 -9.23 -15.55 -19.58
N GLN A 292 -8.53 -15.40 -18.47
CA GLN A 292 -8.74 -14.32 -17.50
C GLN A 292 -7.42 -13.81 -16.96
N HIS A 293 -7.37 -12.49 -16.74
CA HIS A 293 -6.28 -11.82 -16.05
C HIS A 293 -6.83 -10.98 -14.90
N VAL A 294 -6.11 -11.02 -13.77
CA VAL A 294 -6.45 -10.28 -12.56
C VAL A 294 -5.24 -9.43 -12.17
N ALA A 295 -5.47 -8.15 -11.93
CA ALA A 295 -4.46 -7.20 -11.48
C ALA A 295 -4.89 -6.55 -10.16
N HIS A 296 -3.97 -6.51 -9.20
CA HIS A 296 -4.18 -5.93 -7.89
C HIS A 296 -3.47 -4.57 -7.83
N VAL A 297 -4.15 -3.56 -7.29
CA VAL A 297 -3.66 -2.19 -7.15
C VAL A 297 -3.91 -1.74 -5.71
N GLU A 298 -2.90 -1.14 -5.10
CA GLU A 298 -2.99 -0.61 -3.75
C GLU A 298 -3.26 0.90 -3.80
N ILE A 299 -4.32 1.33 -3.11
CA ILE A 299 -4.68 2.73 -2.95
C ILE A 299 -4.55 3.10 -1.48
N ARG A 300 -3.71 4.09 -1.20
CA ARG A 300 -3.50 4.61 0.13
C ARG A 300 -4.25 5.93 0.28
N VAL A 301 -5.35 5.90 1.01
CA VAL A 301 -6.07 7.11 1.41
C VAL A 301 -5.27 7.77 2.52
N VAL A 302 -4.89 9.03 2.32
CA VAL A 302 -4.14 9.85 3.26
C VAL A 302 -4.95 11.08 3.67
N ASN A 303 -4.78 11.46 4.92
CA ASN A 303 -5.32 12.67 5.50
C ASN A 303 -4.15 13.50 6.04
N ASP A 304 -4.08 14.81 5.78
CA ASP A 304 -3.06 15.62 6.48
C ASP A 304 -3.50 15.88 7.93
N ALA A 305 -2.61 16.40 8.78
CA ALA A 305 -2.94 16.72 10.16
C ALA A 305 -3.01 18.25 10.32
N PRO A 306 -3.98 18.80 11.07
CA PRO A 306 -4.07 20.23 11.24
C PRO A 306 -2.82 20.86 11.86
N ILE A 307 -2.45 22.03 11.38
CA ILE A 307 -1.21 22.74 11.75
C ILE A 307 -1.55 23.92 12.65
N ILE A 308 -1.02 23.90 13.88
CA ILE A 308 -1.16 25.00 14.85
C ILE A 308 -0.09 26.06 14.59
N SER A 309 -0.49 27.20 14.05
CA SER A 309 0.36 28.38 13.84
C SER A 309 0.23 29.37 15.01
N ALA A 310 1.35 29.97 15.40
CA ALA A 310 1.45 30.94 16.51
C ALA A 310 2.82 31.64 16.44
N PRO A 311 2.94 32.91 16.90
CA PRO A 311 4.22 33.57 17.15
C PRO A 311 5.13 32.77 18.07
N VAL A 312 6.44 33.03 17.99
CA VAL A 312 7.45 32.40 18.87
C VAL A 312 7.35 32.94 20.30
N VAL A 313 7.11 34.25 20.44
CA VAL A 313 6.88 34.94 21.72
C VAL A 313 5.68 35.87 21.52
N ILE A 314 4.81 35.93 22.52
CA ILE A 314 3.75 36.93 22.63
C ILE A 314 4.10 37.84 23.81
N GLU A 315 4.22 39.14 23.58
CA GLU A 315 4.39 40.14 24.63
C GLU A 315 3.04 40.83 24.87
N GLN A 316 2.65 40.98 26.13
CA GLN A 316 1.36 41.56 26.52
C GLN A 316 1.54 42.36 27.81
N VAL A 317 1.02 43.57 27.87
CA VAL A 317 1.09 44.39 29.09
C VAL A 317 0.08 43.88 30.13
N ILE A 318 0.49 43.89 31.40
CA ILE A 318 -0.32 43.48 32.54
C ILE A 318 -1.61 44.34 32.66
N ASN A 319 -2.66 43.76 33.25
CA ASN A 319 -4.01 44.36 33.41
C ASN A 319 -4.81 44.63 32.11
N GLU A 320 -4.24 44.42 30.93
CA GLU A 320 -4.99 44.43 29.67
C GLU A 320 -5.74 43.11 29.40
N SER A 321 -6.76 43.17 28.54
CA SER A 321 -7.56 41.99 28.17
C SER A 321 -6.78 41.06 27.23
N PHE A 322 -6.33 39.92 27.74
CA PHE A 322 -5.62 38.90 26.97
C PHE A 322 -6.53 37.75 26.52
N ASN A 323 -6.39 37.32 25.26
CA ASN A 323 -6.97 36.09 24.74
C ASN A 323 -5.97 35.41 23.79
N ILE A 324 -5.50 34.21 24.16
CA ILE A 324 -4.51 33.44 23.39
C ILE A 324 -5.00 33.12 21.96
N PHE A 325 -6.30 32.94 21.75
CA PHE A 325 -6.86 32.60 20.42
C PHE A 325 -6.78 33.73 19.40
N ASN A 326 -6.46 34.96 19.82
CA ASN A 326 -6.15 36.06 18.90
C ASN A 326 -4.77 35.91 18.23
N TYR A 327 -3.91 35.03 18.76
CA TYR A 327 -2.52 34.83 18.33
C TYR A 327 -2.25 33.41 17.83
N VAL A 328 -3.24 32.52 17.87
CA VAL A 328 -3.11 31.13 17.45
C VAL A 328 -4.14 30.83 16.37
N GLU A 329 -3.65 30.43 15.20
CA GLU A 329 -4.46 30.00 14.06
C GLU A 329 -4.27 28.50 13.86
N VAL A 330 -5.31 27.77 13.45
CA VAL A 330 -5.17 26.38 13.00
C VAL A 330 -5.67 26.27 11.58
N THR A 331 -4.77 25.79 10.72
CA THR A 331 -5.09 25.54 9.32
C THR A 331 -4.81 24.09 8.98
N ASP A 332 -5.73 23.50 8.23
CA ASP A 332 -5.65 22.16 7.68
C ASP A 332 -5.77 22.20 6.14
N ALA A 333 -5.23 21.20 5.45
CA ALA A 333 -5.21 21.15 3.99
C ALA A 333 -6.57 20.78 3.38
N GLU A 334 -7.37 20.01 4.12
CA GLU A 334 -8.70 19.53 3.72
C GLU A 334 -9.82 20.45 4.26
N ASP A 335 -9.69 20.95 5.49
CA ASP A 335 -10.74 21.77 6.15
C ASP A 335 -10.55 23.29 6.01
N GLY A 336 -9.33 23.75 5.72
CA GLY A 336 -8.99 25.17 5.82
C GLY A 336 -8.85 25.62 7.27
N ASN A 337 -9.52 26.70 7.69
CA ASN A 337 -9.35 27.27 9.03
C ASN A 337 -10.25 26.61 10.07
N ILE A 338 -9.65 26.00 11.10
CA ILE A 338 -10.35 25.31 12.19
C ILE A 338 -10.47 26.27 13.40
N PRO A 339 -11.69 26.59 13.87
CA PRO A 339 -11.89 27.52 14.98
C PRO A 339 -11.49 26.91 16.33
N LEU A 340 -10.71 27.66 17.11
CA LEU A 340 -10.32 27.30 18.47
C LEU A 340 -11.31 27.78 19.54
N ASN A 341 -11.35 27.06 20.67
CA ASN A 341 -12.05 27.46 21.88
C ASN A 341 -11.32 26.96 23.14
N GLU A 342 -11.81 27.31 24.33
CA GLU A 342 -11.18 27.00 25.62
C GLU A 342 -10.83 25.52 25.83
N THR A 343 -11.58 24.58 25.24
CA THR A 343 -11.27 23.13 25.34
C THR A 343 -10.01 22.70 24.59
N ASN A 344 -9.47 23.58 23.73
CA ASN A 344 -8.20 23.36 23.04
C ASN A 344 -6.98 23.80 23.87
N ILE A 345 -7.17 24.44 25.03
CA ILE A 345 -6.09 24.67 25.99
C ILE A 345 -5.96 23.39 26.84
N VAL A 346 -4.97 22.57 26.51
CA VAL A 346 -4.70 21.30 27.22
C VAL A 346 -4.12 21.56 28.60
N GLU A 347 -3.24 22.57 28.70
CA GLU A 347 -2.53 22.92 29.93
C GLU A 347 -2.08 24.40 29.85
N THR A 348 -2.10 25.09 30.98
CA THR A 348 -1.51 26.43 31.10
C THR A 348 -1.15 26.73 32.56
N ASN A 349 -0.10 27.51 32.78
CA ASN A 349 0.24 28.09 34.08
C ASN A 349 -0.16 29.58 34.19
N PHE A 350 -0.93 30.11 33.22
CA PHE A 350 -1.24 31.53 33.12
C PHE A 350 -1.93 32.08 34.37
N ILE A 351 -1.35 33.14 34.94
CA ILE A 351 -1.92 33.89 36.05
C ILE A 351 -2.24 35.30 35.54
N PRO A 352 -3.52 35.69 35.42
CA PRO A 352 -3.88 37.03 34.96
C PRO A 352 -3.42 38.08 35.97
N ASN A 353 -3.14 39.29 35.48
CA ASN A 353 -2.76 40.46 36.28
C ASN A 353 -1.52 40.22 37.16
N LYS A 354 -0.56 39.44 36.66
CA LYS A 354 0.74 39.20 37.28
C LYS A 354 1.84 39.13 36.21
N GLU A 355 2.91 39.89 36.41
CA GLU A 355 4.11 39.83 35.56
C GLU A 355 4.76 38.44 35.57
N GLY A 356 5.42 38.08 34.46
CA GLY A 356 6.16 36.83 34.33
C GLY A 356 6.00 36.16 32.96
N ILE A 357 6.64 35.01 32.82
CA ILE A 357 6.57 34.17 31.62
C ILE A 357 5.60 33.02 31.89
N TYR A 358 4.61 32.88 31.01
CA TYR A 358 3.58 31.86 31.06
C TYR A 358 3.58 31.05 29.77
N TYR A 359 2.99 29.87 29.81
CA TYR A 359 2.81 29.02 28.64
C TYR A 359 1.34 28.62 28.46
N PHE A 360 0.97 28.42 27.20
CA PHE A 360 -0.28 27.79 26.78
C PHE A 360 0.05 26.58 25.92
N LYS A 361 -0.37 25.39 26.36
CA LYS A 361 -0.28 24.17 25.58
C LYS A 361 -1.59 24.02 24.79
N ILE A 362 -1.55 24.35 23.50
CA ILE A 362 -2.68 24.21 22.59
C ILE A 362 -2.67 22.81 21.97
N GLY A 363 -3.81 22.14 21.97
CA GLY A 363 -3.95 20.76 21.52
C GLY A 363 -5.41 20.34 21.42
N ASN A 364 -5.66 19.02 21.38
CA ASN A 364 -6.98 18.42 21.14
C ASN A 364 -7.68 18.89 19.85
N VAL A 365 -6.96 19.57 18.94
CA VAL A 365 -7.54 20.05 17.68
C VAL A 365 -7.62 18.89 16.70
N LYS A 366 -8.80 18.70 16.12
CA LYS A 366 -9.07 17.66 15.12
C LYS A 366 -9.65 18.30 13.86
N ASP A 367 -9.34 17.70 12.72
CA ASP A 367 -10.09 17.92 11.48
C ASP A 367 -11.48 17.24 11.54
N GLN A 368 -12.27 17.41 10.48
CA GLN A 368 -13.58 16.77 10.31
C GLN A 368 -13.52 15.23 10.17
N TYR A 369 -12.35 14.67 9.87
CA TYR A 369 -12.10 13.23 9.71
C TYR A 369 -11.56 12.56 10.99
N GLY A 370 -11.32 13.35 12.05
CA GLY A 370 -10.90 12.92 13.38
C GLY A 370 -9.39 12.90 13.65
N LYS A 371 -8.53 13.30 12.70
CA LYS A 371 -7.07 13.28 12.86
C LYS A 371 -6.61 14.46 13.73
N LEU A 372 -5.69 14.17 14.64
CA LEU A 372 -5.21 15.12 15.64
C LEU A 372 -4.04 15.97 15.13
N ALA A 373 -4.11 17.26 15.39
CA ALA A 373 -2.97 18.17 15.32
C ALA A 373 -1.86 17.76 16.31
N VAL A 374 -0.62 18.06 15.97
CA VAL A 374 0.49 18.02 16.94
C VAL A 374 0.31 19.18 17.93
N GLU A 375 0.37 18.87 19.23
CA GLU A 375 0.27 19.87 20.29
C GLU A 375 1.38 20.92 20.20
N LYS A 376 1.07 22.17 20.52
CA LYS A 376 2.01 23.30 20.47
C LYS A 376 2.02 24.07 21.77
N ILE A 377 3.21 24.34 22.29
CA ILE A 377 3.43 25.26 23.41
C ILE A 377 3.67 26.66 22.84
N VAL A 378 2.98 27.64 23.40
CA VAL A 378 3.12 29.07 23.08
C VAL A 378 3.51 29.81 24.35
N GLU A 379 4.61 30.56 24.31
CA GLU A 379 5.09 31.36 25.44
C GLU A 379 4.54 32.79 25.38
N VAL A 380 4.06 33.28 26.53
CA VAL A 380 3.47 34.60 26.72
C VAL A 380 4.21 35.31 27.85
N THR A 381 4.84 36.44 27.54
CA THR A 381 5.50 37.30 28.52
C THR A 381 4.55 38.43 28.91
N ILE A 382 4.17 38.46 30.19
CA ILE A 382 3.43 39.57 30.78
C ILE A 382 4.42 40.56 31.37
N THR A 383 4.47 41.76 30.78
CA THR A 383 5.35 42.85 31.20
C THR A 383 4.58 43.91 31.99
N ASN A 384 5.27 44.54 32.94
CA ASN A 384 4.87 45.83 33.51
C ASN A 384 5.59 46.95 32.74
N GLU A 385 4.96 48.11 32.56
CA GLU A 385 5.66 49.30 32.06
C GLU A 385 6.52 49.92 33.18
N ALA A 386 7.29 50.95 32.84
CA ALA A 386 8.06 51.70 33.84
C ALA A 386 7.28 52.94 34.28
N PRO A 387 7.30 53.31 35.58
CA PRO A 387 6.55 54.46 36.08
C PRO A 387 7.04 55.77 35.45
N GLU A 388 6.11 56.62 35.04
CA GLU A 388 6.39 57.94 34.49
C GLU A 388 6.55 58.98 35.62
N ILE A 389 7.63 59.75 35.57
CA ILE A 389 7.88 60.86 36.48
C ILE A 389 7.48 62.17 35.80
N ILE A 390 6.47 62.84 36.33
CA ILE A 390 5.93 64.10 35.85
C ILE A 390 6.28 65.21 36.85
N GLN A 391 7.08 66.18 36.43
CA GLN A 391 7.50 67.31 37.26
C GLN A 391 7.07 68.64 36.64
N ALA A 392 6.58 69.56 37.47
CA ALA A 392 6.25 70.91 37.06
C ALA A 392 7.45 71.89 37.25
N ASP A 393 7.50 72.94 36.42
CA ASP A 393 8.46 74.04 36.57
C ASP A 393 8.29 74.76 37.92
N MET A 394 9.24 74.56 38.84
CA MET A 394 9.24 75.23 40.14
C MET A 394 9.87 76.63 40.06
N LYS A 395 9.20 77.62 40.67
CA LYS A 395 9.78 78.95 40.92
C LYS A 395 10.43 79.01 42.30
N VAL A 396 11.75 78.94 42.34
CA VAL A 396 12.57 79.15 43.54
C VAL A 396 12.99 80.61 43.71
N ASN A 397 13.16 81.05 44.96
CA ASN A 397 13.72 82.36 45.29
C ASN A 397 15.24 82.22 45.47
N VAL A 398 16.02 83.09 44.81
CA VAL A 398 17.49 83.05 44.72
C VAL A 398 18.22 83.25 46.05
N PHE A 399 17.49 83.56 47.14
CA PHE A 399 18.02 83.78 48.48
C PHE A 399 17.44 82.85 49.55
N SER A 400 16.77 81.76 49.14
CA SER A 400 16.24 80.74 50.05
C SER A 400 16.78 79.36 49.68
N GLN A 401 17.21 78.58 50.67
CA GLN A 401 17.48 77.15 50.47
C GLN A 401 16.17 76.45 50.07
N LEU A 402 16.23 75.69 48.98
CA LEU A 402 15.17 74.77 48.58
C LEU A 402 15.25 73.53 49.48
N SER A 403 14.14 73.16 50.11
CA SER A 403 14.04 71.91 50.88
C SER A 403 13.71 70.74 49.95
N LYS A 404 14.23 69.55 50.28
CA LYS A 404 14.01 68.32 49.50
C LYS A 404 12.54 67.91 49.49
N GLU A 405 11.83 68.19 50.58
CA GLU A 405 10.38 67.98 50.72
C GLU A 405 9.58 68.92 49.80
N ALA A 406 9.98 70.19 49.68
CA ALA A 406 9.33 71.17 48.81
C ALA A 406 9.54 70.88 47.31
N TYR A 407 10.67 70.24 46.97
CA TYR A 407 10.94 69.71 45.64
C TYR A 407 10.09 68.46 45.34
N LEU A 408 10.17 67.44 46.21
CA LEU A 408 9.41 66.20 46.06
C LEU A 408 7.90 66.42 46.03
N ALA A 409 7.37 67.43 46.75
CA ALA A 409 5.96 67.82 46.70
C ALA A 409 5.47 68.32 45.32
N GLN A 410 6.37 68.54 44.35
CA GLN A 410 6.05 68.91 42.96
C GLN A 410 6.36 67.80 41.94
N VAL A 411 6.83 66.64 42.42
CA VAL A 411 7.02 65.44 41.59
C VAL A 411 5.78 64.56 41.74
N ILE A 412 5.11 64.33 40.62
CA ILE A 412 4.04 63.34 40.49
C ILE A 412 4.67 62.12 39.83
N VAL A 413 4.39 60.93 40.33
CA VAL A 413 4.78 59.69 39.67
C VAL A 413 3.53 58.87 39.43
N SER A 414 3.35 58.46 38.18
CA SER A 414 2.18 57.71 37.72
C SER A 414 2.63 56.48 36.96
N ASP A 415 2.00 55.36 37.27
CA ASP A 415 2.15 54.11 36.55
C ASP A 415 0.74 53.68 36.11
N ARG A 416 0.61 53.07 34.93
CA ARG A 416 -0.72 52.71 34.39
C ARG A 416 -1.24 51.44 35.07
N GLU A 417 -0.36 50.62 35.63
CA GLU A 417 -0.64 49.31 36.18
C GLU A 417 -0.43 49.22 37.70
N ASP A 418 0.43 50.06 38.26
CA ASP A 418 0.67 50.20 39.70
C ASP A 418 0.01 51.44 40.32
N SER A 419 -0.71 51.22 41.42
CA SER A 419 -1.30 52.32 42.19
C SER A 419 -0.23 53.19 42.84
N GLU A 420 -0.44 54.50 42.90
CA GLU A 420 0.43 55.50 43.56
C GLU A 420 1.05 55.04 44.90
N LYS A 421 0.30 54.28 45.72
CA LYS A 421 0.75 53.77 47.03
C LYS A 421 1.89 52.75 46.97
N LYS A 422 2.17 52.17 45.80
CA LYS A 422 3.30 51.26 45.56
C LYS A 422 4.53 52.00 45.01
N LEU A 423 4.34 53.22 44.50
CA LEU A 423 5.38 54.00 43.86
C LEU A 423 6.13 54.81 44.92
N THR A 424 7.46 54.80 44.86
CA THR A 424 8.34 55.54 45.77
C THR A 424 9.22 56.48 44.97
N VAL A 425 9.30 57.74 45.41
CA VAL A 425 10.09 58.78 44.74
C VAL A 425 11.28 59.12 45.62
N GLU A 426 12.48 58.95 45.08
CA GLU A 426 13.73 59.31 45.74
C GLU A 426 14.48 60.35 44.90
N VAL A 427 15.30 61.17 45.55
CA VAL A 427 16.22 62.10 44.86
C VAL A 427 17.63 61.63 45.13
N ASP A 428 18.42 61.51 44.06
CA ASP A 428 19.86 61.25 44.12
C ASP A 428 20.56 62.28 45.03
N GLU A 429 21.14 61.79 46.13
CA GLU A 429 21.79 62.61 47.15
C GLU A 429 23.12 63.21 46.65
N ASP A 430 23.81 62.52 45.74
CA ASP A 430 25.10 63.00 45.19
C ASP A 430 24.87 64.20 44.27
N SER A 431 23.77 64.20 43.50
CA SER A 431 23.33 65.36 42.72
C SER A 431 22.73 66.46 43.60
N TRP A 432 21.90 66.12 44.59
CA TRP A 432 21.24 67.12 45.45
C TRP A 432 22.22 67.92 46.32
N SER A 433 23.32 67.31 46.73
CA SER A 433 24.31 67.93 47.64
C SER A 433 25.39 68.76 46.94
N GLN A 434 25.54 68.68 45.61
CA GLN A 434 26.52 69.48 44.87
C GLN A 434 26.07 70.94 44.61
N ASP A 435 24.77 71.21 44.65
CA ASP A 435 24.16 72.51 44.32
C ASP A 435 23.51 73.25 45.53
N GLN A 436 23.80 72.82 46.78
CA GLN A 436 23.36 73.45 48.04
C GLN A 436 24.39 74.43 48.62
#